data_AF-A0A951BGN2-F1
#
_entry.id   AF-A0A951BGN2-F1
#
_cell.length_a   1.000
_cell.length_b   1.000
_cell.length_c   1.000
_cell.angle_alpha   90.00
_cell.angle_beta   90.00
_cell.angle_gamma   90.00
#
_symmetry.space_group_name_H-M   'P 1'
#
loop_
_entity.id
_entity.type
_entity.pdbx_description
1 polymer ?
#
loop_
_entity_poly.entity_id
_entity_poly.type
_entity_poly.pdbx_seq_one_letter_code
_entity_poly.pdbx_strand_id
1 'polypeptide(L)' 'EIRAFEIDIEQHEAVVEISAKLVSDPGGRILASNLFSARVPAASGGAAASVPALDAALAEVLKQIVAWASARL' A
#
# COMPACT_ATOMS: atom_id res chain seq x y z
N GLU A 1 2.32 -8.49 -3.38
CA GLU A 1 3.72 -8.18 -3.72
C GLU A 1 3.93 -6.70 -3.43
N ILE A 2 5.02 -6.36 -2.76
CA ILE A 2 5.33 -4.98 -2.38
C ILE A 2 6.21 -4.40 -3.48
N ARG A 3 5.76 -3.32 -4.12
CA ARG A 3 6.48 -2.64 -5.21
C ARG A 3 7.29 -1.45 -4.70
N ALA A 4 6.74 -0.72 -3.74
CA ALA A 4 7.40 0.40 -3.08
C ALA A 4 7.02 0.44 -1.60
N PHE A 5 7.99 0.71 -0.75
CA PHE A 5 7.82 0.99 0.67
C PHE A 5 8.97 1.88 1.13
N GLU A 6 8.83 3.17 0.90
CA GLU A 6 9.97 4.10 1.00
C GLU A 6 9.52 5.54 1.32
N ILE A 7 10.51 6.37 1.65
CA ILE A 7 10.34 7.82 1.70
C ILE A 7 10.96 8.39 0.44
N ASP A 8 10.14 9.04 -0.38
CA ASP A 8 10.60 9.89 -1.48
C ASP A 8 11.14 11.19 -0.87
N ILE A 9 12.46 11.33 -0.87
CA ILE A 9 13.15 12.50 -0.32
C ILE A 9 13.03 13.75 -1.19
N GLU A 10 12.73 13.60 -2.48
CA GLU A 10 12.58 14.74 -3.39
C GLU A 10 11.20 15.37 -3.18
N GLN A 11 10.16 14.53 -3.13
CA GLN A 11 8.77 14.93 -2.94
C GLN A 11 8.39 15.10 -1.46
N HIS A 12 9.23 14.61 -0.53
CA HIS A 12 8.99 14.60 0.91
C HIS A 12 7.71 13.82 1.28
N GLU A 13 7.52 12.64 0.68
CA GLU A 13 6.35 11.79 0.90
C GLU A 13 6.75 10.36 1.21
N ALA A 14 6.00 9.70 2.08
CA ALA A 14 6.00 8.26 2.21
C ALA A 14 5.18 7.64 1.08
N VAL A 15 5.78 6.72 0.34
CA VAL A 15 5.18 6.03 -0.80
C VAL A 15 5.06 4.55 -0.47
N VAL A 16 3.84 4.02 -0.55
CA VAL A 16 3.56 2.59 -0.41
C VAL A 16 2.79 2.12 -1.64
N GLU A 17 3.32 1.11 -2.32
CA GLU A 17 2.68 0.46 -3.46
C GLU A 17 2.64 -1.07 -3.27
N ILE A 18 1.45 -1.65 -3.38
CA ILE A 18 1.23 -3.09 -3.19
C ILE A 18 0.37 -3.64 -4.33
N SER A 19 0.88 -4.65 -5.03
CA SER A 19 0.10 -5.46 -5.96
C SER A 19 -0.57 -6.60 -5.21
N ALA A 20 -1.90 -6.71 -5.27
CA ALA A 20 -2.65 -7.83 -4.71
C ALA A 20 -3.37 -8.64 -5.80
N LYS A 21 -3.60 -9.92 -5.51
CA LYS A 21 -4.33 -10.85 -6.37
C LYS A 21 -5.40 -11.56 -5.54
N LEU A 22 -6.63 -11.60 -6.04
CA LEU A 22 -7.69 -12.45 -5.50
C LEU A 22 -7.59 -13.82 -6.17
N VAL A 23 -7.53 -14.88 -5.38
CA VAL A 23 -7.30 -16.25 -5.86
C VAL A 23 -8.47 -17.13 -5.43
N SER A 24 -9.01 -17.94 -6.34
CA SER A 24 -10.04 -18.92 -6.01
C SER A 24 -9.45 -20.11 -5.25
N ASP A 25 -10.14 -20.59 -4.23
CA ASP A 25 -9.89 -21.86 -3.55
C ASP A 25 -10.94 -22.89 -4.05
N PRO A 26 -10.62 -24.15 -4.44
CA PRO A 26 -9.32 -24.86 -4.42
C PRO A 26 -8.50 -24.81 -5.71
N GLY A 27 -8.93 -24.07 -6.74
CA GLY A 27 -8.31 -24.11 -8.07
C GLY A 27 -7.09 -23.19 -8.28
N GLY A 28 -6.75 -22.31 -7.33
CA GLY A 28 -5.61 -21.39 -7.44
C GLY A 28 -5.70 -20.37 -8.59
N ARG A 29 -6.85 -20.24 -9.25
CA ARG A 29 -7.04 -19.30 -10.36
C ARG A 29 -7.07 -17.86 -9.84
N ILE A 30 -6.32 -16.98 -10.49
CA ILE A 30 -6.39 -15.53 -10.24
C ILE A 30 -7.73 -15.04 -10.79
N LEU A 31 -8.60 -14.56 -9.89
CA LEU A 31 -9.91 -14.00 -10.22
C LEU A 31 -9.80 -12.51 -10.55
N ALA A 32 -8.91 -11.80 -9.87
CA ALA A 32 -8.64 -10.39 -10.11
C ALA A 32 -7.24 -10.03 -9.60
N SER A 33 -6.68 -8.95 -10.13
CA SER A 33 -5.47 -8.32 -9.59
C SER A 33 -5.60 -6.81 -9.64
N ASN A 34 -5.00 -6.13 -8.67
CA ASN A 34 -4.97 -4.68 -8.66
C ASN A 34 -3.68 -4.16 -8.00
N LEU A 35 -3.24 -2.98 -8.42
CA LEU A 35 -2.17 -2.23 -7.78
C LEU A 35 -2.82 -1.18 -6.87
N PHE A 36 -2.42 -1.18 -5.60
CA PHE A 36 -2.87 -0.23 -4.59
C PHE A 36 -1.70 0.69 -4.26
N SER A 37 -2.00 1.97 -4.05
CA SER A 37 -0.97 2.95 -3.72
C SER A 37 -1.51 4.03 -2.79
N ALA A 38 -0.63 4.53 -1.93
CA ALA A 38 -0.86 5.73 -1.15
C ALA A 38 0.43 6.54 -1.05
N ARG A 39 0.26 7.86 -1.02
CA ARG A 39 1.32 8.83 -0.75
C ARG A 39 0.91 9.69 0.43
N VAL A 40 1.79 9.87 1.40
CA VAL A 40 1.52 10.66 2.60
C VAL A 40 2.69 11.59 2.87
N PRO A 41 2.49 12.91 3.04
CA PRO A 41 3.57 13.83 3.38
C PRO A 41 4.37 13.36 4.60
N ALA A 42 5.69 13.37 4.48
CA ALA A 42 6.62 12.95 5.54
C ALA A 42 7.33 14.16 6.15
N ALA A 43 7.50 14.15 7.46
CA ALA A 43 8.20 15.22 8.16
C ALA A 43 9.70 15.23 7.80
N SER A 44 10.24 16.43 7.59
CA SER A 44 11.67 16.66 7.40
C SER A 44 12.38 16.63 8.76
N GLY A 45 12.87 15.45 9.16
CA GLY A 45 13.57 15.29 10.46
C GLY A 45 14.46 14.05 10.54
N GLY A 46 14.79 13.45 9.40
CA GLY A 46 15.47 12.16 9.33
C GLY A 46 14.52 10.98 9.54
N ALA A 47 15.07 9.75 9.47
CA ALA A 47 14.28 8.52 9.37
C ALA A 47 13.21 8.37 10.47
N ALA A 48 13.53 8.72 11.73
CA ALA A 48 12.59 8.59 12.85
C ALA A 48 11.34 9.48 12.69
N ALA A 49 11.48 10.67 12.11
CA ALA A 49 10.36 11.59 11.88
C ALA A 49 9.47 11.14 10.71
N SER A 50 9.99 10.28 9.82
CA SER A 50 9.29 9.82 8.62
C SER A 50 8.53 8.50 8.81
N VAL A 51 8.81 7.73 9.88
CA VAL A 51 8.10 6.47 10.20
C VAL A 51 6.59 6.65 10.29
N PRO A 52 6.03 7.69 10.94
CA PRO A 52 4.58 7.87 11.01
C PRO A 52 3.91 8.05 9.64
N ALA A 53 4.61 8.63 8.66
CA ALA A 53 4.10 8.79 7.31
C ALA A 53 4.03 7.46 6.56
N LEU A 54 5.03 6.58 6.74
CA LEU A 54 5.00 5.22 6.19
C LEU A 54 3.87 4.38 6.78
N ASP A 55 3.67 4.46 8.09
CA ASP A 55 2.56 3.76 8.76
C ASP A 55 1.20 4.25 8.24
N ALA A 56 1.03 5.58 8.09
CA ALA A 56 -0.17 6.16 7.52
C ALA A 56 -0.40 5.74 6.07
N ALA A 57 0.63 5.75 5.22
CA ALA A 57 0.53 5.31 3.84
C ALA A 57 0.17 3.82 3.73
N LEU A 58 0.79 2.97 4.57
CA LEU A 58 0.46 1.55 4.63
C LEU A 58 -0.98 1.33 5.09
N ALA A 59 -1.42 2.02 6.14
CA ALA A 59 -2.79 1.92 6.64
C ALA A 59 -3.82 2.28 5.56
N GLU A 60 -3.54 3.29 4.73
CA GLU A 60 -4.40 3.66 3.60
C GLU A 60 -4.43 2.57 2.52
N VAL A 61 -3.27 2.03 2.13
CA VAL A 61 -3.21 0.91 1.18
C VAL A 61 -3.98 -0.31 1.68
N LEU A 62 -3.85 -0.65 2.97
CA LEU A 62 -4.58 -1.77 3.57
C LEU A 62 -6.10 -1.53 3.56
N LYS A 63 -6.57 -0.32 3.85
CA LYS A 63 -8.00 0.03 3.73
C LYS A 63 -8.50 -0.13 2.29
N GLN A 64 -7.74 0.32 1.29
CA GLN A 64 -8.11 0.16 -0.12
C GLN A 64 -8.22 -1.33 -0.50
N ILE A 65 -7.28 -2.16 -0.04
CA ILE A 65 -7.30 -3.62 -0.27
C ILE A 65 -8.53 -4.26 0.38
N VAL A 66 -8.82 -3.94 1.64
CA VAL A 66 -9.98 -4.49 2.35
C VAL A 66 -11.28 -4.08 1.65
N ALA A 67 -11.46 -2.79 1.35
CA ALA A 67 -12.64 -2.31 0.63
C ALA A 67 -12.80 -3.00 -0.75
N TRP A 68 -11.70 -3.16 -1.48
CA TRP A 68 -11.70 -3.84 -2.78
C TRP A 68 -12.07 -5.31 -2.69
N ALA A 69 -11.56 -6.01 -1.68
CA ALA A 69 -11.82 -7.43 -1.43
C ALA A 69 -13.27 -7.63 -0.96
N SER A 70 -13.75 -6.83 0.00
CA SER A 70 -15.11 -6.90 0.53
C SER A 70 -16.18 -6.60 -0.52
N ALA A 71 -15.88 -5.77 -1.53
CA ALA A 71 -16.81 -5.52 -2.65
C ALA A 71 -16.90 -6.69 -3.66
N ARG A 72 -16.09 -7.74 -3.49
CA ARG A 72 -15.98 -8.92 -4.39
C ARG A 72 -16.26 -10.25 -3.71
N LEU A 73 -16.42 -10.23 -2.38
CA LEU A 73 -16.98 -11.33 -1.60
C LEU A 73 -18.50 -11.25 -1.66
#